data_AF-W4K1T2-F1
#
_entry.id   AF-W4K1T2-F1
#
_cell.length_a   1.000
_cell.length_b   1.000
_cell.length_c   1.000
_cell.angle_alpha   90.00
_cell.angle_beta   90.00
_cell.angle_gamma   90.00
#
_symmetry.space_group_name_H-M   'P 1'
#
loop_
_entity.id
_entity.type
_entity.pdbx_description
1 polymer ?
#
loop_
_entity_poly.entity_id
_entity_poly.type
_entity_poly.pdbx_seq_one_letter_code
_entity_poly.pdbx_strand_id
1 'polypeptide(L)'
;MEELRVRRAEAILSAGRAWQKGNTKNKGGEVAMFYAEQARELQEQVRKEALVAARSRVEAKTVTTAVGTTVDLHGTTVAEAITIAKEVLTEHGATSAQPIKFITGRGNHSVNRVGVLAPAIKMALLEDGWNVSTFDAGIVVRGRAFGRP
;
A
#
# COMPACT_ATOMS: atom_id res chain seq x y z
N MET A 1 5.39 -6.85 -15.29
CA MET A 1 5.63 -5.47 -14.79
C MET A 1 5.88 -4.39 -15.85
N GLU A 2 7.00 -4.37 -16.58
CA GLU A 2 7.30 -3.23 -17.48
C GLU A 2 6.31 -3.11 -18.66
N GLU A 3 5.98 -4.23 -19.29
CA GLU A 3 5.00 -4.28 -20.39
C GLU A 3 3.62 -3.76 -19.97
N LEU A 4 3.12 -4.14 -18.79
CA LEU A 4 1.82 -3.67 -18.28
C LEU A 4 1.83 -2.15 -18.04
N ARG A 5 2.95 -1.60 -17.56
CA ARG A 5 3.11 -0.14 -17.37
C ARG A 5 3.07 0.61 -18.70
N VAL A 6 3.75 0.08 -19.72
CA VAL A 6 3.74 0.65 -21.08
C VAL A 6 2.33 0.62 -21.66
N ARG A 7 1.67 -0.55 -21.67
CA ARG A 7 0.29 -0.70 -22.18
C ARG A 7 -0.70 0.22 -21.47
N ARG A 8 -0.55 0.40 -20.15
CA ARG A 8 -1.37 1.35 -19.39
C ARG A 8 -1.14 2.78 -19.87
N ALA A 9 0.11 3.19 -20.03
CA ALA A 9 0.44 4.54 -20.49
C ALA A 9 -0.13 4.81 -21.89
N GLU A 10 -0.04 3.84 -22.79
CA GLU A 10 -0.64 3.91 -24.13
C GLU A 10 -2.16 4.04 -24.08
N ALA A 11 -2.84 3.29 -23.20
CA ALA A 11 -4.29 3.39 -23.01
C ALA A 11 -4.69 4.78 -22.50
N ILE A 12 -3.94 5.35 -21.54
CA ILE A 12 -4.18 6.71 -21.04
C ILE A 12 -4.02 7.75 -22.16
N LEU A 13 -2.95 7.64 -22.95
CA LEU A 13 -2.70 8.55 -24.08
C LEU A 13 -3.80 8.43 -25.14
N SER A 14 -4.26 7.21 -25.41
CA SER A 14 -5.35 6.93 -26.36
C SER A 14 -6.67 7.52 -25.88
N ALA A 15 -7.01 7.36 -24.59
CA ALA A 15 -8.17 7.99 -23.97
C ALA A 15 -8.13 9.52 -24.09
N GLY A 16 -6.98 10.13 -23.77
CA GLY A 16 -6.79 11.58 -23.86
C GLY A 16 -6.95 12.10 -25.29
N ARG A 17 -6.38 11.40 -26.29
CA ARG A 17 -6.53 11.76 -27.71
C ARG A 17 -7.98 11.63 -28.19
N ALA A 18 -8.67 10.56 -27.82
CA ALA A 18 -10.07 10.33 -28.17
C ALA A 18 -10.99 11.39 -27.55
N TRP A 19 -10.70 11.81 -26.32
CA TRP A 19 -11.42 12.90 -25.65
C TRP A 19 -11.20 14.24 -26.34
N GLN A 20 -9.94 14.60 -26.64
CA GLN A 20 -9.60 15.87 -27.27
C GLN A 20 -10.16 16.03 -28.69
N LYS A 21 -10.19 14.94 -29.47
CA LYS A 21 -10.70 14.94 -30.86
C LYS A 21 -12.17 14.55 -30.96
N GLY A 22 -12.79 14.19 -29.84
CA GLY A 22 -14.13 13.64 -29.78
C GLY A 22 -15.21 14.71 -29.90
N ASN A 23 -16.30 14.35 -30.58
CA ASN A 23 -17.55 15.11 -30.60
C ASN A 23 -18.74 14.14 -30.67
N THR A 24 -19.96 14.68 -30.61
CA THR A 24 -21.20 13.87 -30.60
C THR A 24 -21.38 13.02 -31.87
N LYS A 25 -20.79 13.41 -33.00
CA LYS A 25 -20.93 12.69 -34.29
C LYS A 25 -19.97 11.51 -34.43
N ASN A 26 -18.79 11.57 -33.81
CA ASN A 26 -17.76 10.53 -33.92
C ASN A 26 -17.66 9.62 -32.68
N LYS A 27 -18.58 9.78 -31.72
CA LYS A 27 -18.63 9.00 -30.47
C LYS A 27 -17.30 9.02 -29.69
N GLY A 28 -16.50 10.08 -29.83
CA GLY A 28 -15.17 10.12 -29.21
C GLY A 28 -15.19 10.00 -27.68
N GLY A 29 -16.28 10.40 -27.03
CA GLY A 29 -16.50 10.16 -25.60
C GLY A 29 -16.60 8.67 -25.24
N GLU A 30 -17.32 7.86 -26.02
CA GLU A 30 -17.43 6.41 -25.81
C GLU A 30 -16.06 5.74 -25.99
N VAL A 31 -15.31 6.13 -27.04
CA VAL A 31 -13.96 5.62 -27.31
C VAL A 31 -12.99 6.01 -26.19
N ALA A 32 -13.08 7.24 -25.68
CA ALA A 32 -12.26 7.69 -24.55
C ALA A 32 -12.56 6.88 -23.28
N MET A 33 -13.84 6.60 -23.00
CA MET A 33 -14.25 5.77 -21.86
C MET A 33 -13.73 4.34 -21.96
N PHE A 34 -13.80 3.73 -23.15
CA PHE A 34 -13.26 2.39 -23.39
C PHE A 34 -11.75 2.29 -23.09
N TYR A 35 -10.95 3.27 -23.54
CA TYR A 35 -9.52 3.28 -23.23
C TYR A 35 -9.23 3.63 -21.77
N ALA A 36 -10.06 4.47 -21.14
CA ALA A 36 -9.94 4.77 -19.72
C ALA A 36 -10.22 3.54 -18.84
N GLU A 37 -11.19 2.71 -19.22
CA GLU A 37 -11.49 1.44 -18.54
C GLU A 37 -10.33 0.44 -18.68
N GLN A 38 -9.81 0.24 -19.89
CA GLN A 38 -8.59 -0.57 -20.10
C GLN A 38 -7.40 -0.08 -19.26
N ALA A 39 -7.20 1.24 -19.19
CA ALA A 39 -6.14 1.81 -18.35
C ALA A 39 -6.34 1.52 -16.85
N ARG A 40 -7.59 1.47 -16.38
CA ARG A 40 -7.92 1.11 -14.98
C ARG A 40 -7.63 -0.36 -14.70
N GLU A 41 -8.04 -1.26 -15.59
CA GLU A 41 -7.77 -2.70 -15.48
C GLU A 41 -6.26 -2.99 -15.45
N LEU A 42 -5.51 -2.41 -16.38
CA LEU A 42 -4.05 -2.55 -16.43
C LEU A 42 -3.39 -1.96 -15.17
N GLN A 43 -3.89 -0.84 -14.66
CA GLN A 43 -3.40 -0.27 -13.40
C GLN A 43 -3.66 -1.19 -12.20
N GLU A 44 -4.79 -1.89 -12.16
CA GLU A 44 -5.08 -2.86 -11.12
C GLU A 44 -4.13 -4.06 -11.19
N GLN A 45 -3.84 -4.57 -12.39
CA GLN A 45 -2.86 -5.65 -12.59
C GLN A 45 -1.46 -5.24 -12.14
N VAL A 46 -1.01 -4.04 -12.52
CA VAL A 46 0.29 -3.49 -12.06
C VAL A 46 0.32 -3.38 -10.53
N ARG A 47 -0.76 -2.95 -9.88
CA ARG A 47 -0.84 -2.88 -8.41
C ARG A 47 -0.76 -4.26 -7.76
N LYS A 48 -1.44 -5.27 -8.33
CA LYS A 48 -1.39 -6.65 -7.84
C LYS A 48 0.03 -7.21 -7.92
N GLU A 49 0.69 -7.08 -9.08
CA GLU A 49 2.08 -7.52 -9.24
C GLU A 49 3.05 -6.76 -8.32
N ALA A 50 2.87 -5.44 -8.16
CA ALA A 50 3.67 -4.63 -7.25
C ALA A 50 3.51 -5.08 -5.78
N LEU A 51 2.28 -5.37 -5.35
CA LEU A 51 2.00 -5.87 -4.00
C LEU A 51 2.66 -7.23 -3.75
N VAL A 52 2.63 -8.15 -4.72
CA VAL A 52 3.33 -9.44 -4.62
C VAL A 52 4.83 -9.25 -4.45
N ALA A 53 5.44 -8.36 -5.25
CA ALA A 53 6.87 -8.05 -5.13
C ALA A 53 7.19 -7.37 -3.78
N ALA A 54 6.30 -6.50 -3.28
CA ALA A 54 6.44 -5.86 -1.99
C ALA A 54 6.40 -6.90 -0.85
N ARG A 55 5.44 -7.84 -0.88
CA ARG A 55 5.36 -8.95 0.10
C ARG A 55 6.66 -9.74 0.17
N SER A 56 7.17 -10.19 -0.98
CA SER A 56 8.43 -10.96 -1.03
C SER A 56 9.61 -10.17 -0.45
N ARG A 57 9.70 -8.86 -0.72
CA ARG A 57 10.75 -8.01 -0.14
C ARG A 57 10.61 -7.85 1.37
N VAL A 58 9.38 -7.65 1.86
CA VAL A 58 9.11 -7.49 3.29
C VAL A 58 9.42 -8.78 4.03
N GLU A 59 8.93 -9.92 3.52
CA GLU A 59 9.17 -11.25 4.08
C GLU A 59 10.67 -11.55 4.21
N ALA A 60 11.46 -11.26 3.17
CA ALA A 60 12.91 -11.42 3.20
C ALA A 60 13.63 -10.56 4.27
N LYS A 61 12.97 -9.51 4.77
CA LYS A 61 13.47 -8.61 5.82
C LYS A 61 12.74 -8.77 7.16
N THR A 62 11.79 -9.70 7.25
CA THR A 62 11.08 -9.98 8.50
C THR A 62 11.99 -10.78 9.41
N VAL A 63 12.12 -10.32 10.65
CA VAL A 63 12.91 -10.97 11.68
C VAL A 63 12.00 -11.34 12.84
N THR A 64 11.78 -12.64 13.04
CA THR A 64 10.99 -13.19 14.15
C THR A 64 11.93 -13.77 15.20
N THR A 65 11.70 -13.39 16.46
CA THR A 65 12.51 -13.84 17.61
C THR A 65 11.59 -14.29 18.74
N ALA A 66 12.16 -14.88 19.79
CA ALA A 66 11.41 -15.26 20.99
C ALA A 66 10.86 -14.06 21.79
N VAL A 67 11.11 -12.81 21.39
CA VAL A 67 10.64 -11.59 22.06
C VAL A 67 9.78 -10.70 21.15
N GLY A 68 9.41 -11.20 19.96
CA GLY A 68 8.55 -10.51 19.01
C GLY A 68 9.08 -10.51 17.58
N THR A 69 8.33 -9.84 16.71
CA THR A 69 8.56 -9.80 15.26
C THR A 69 8.85 -8.38 14.80
N THR A 70 9.85 -8.20 13.95
CA THR A 70 10.15 -6.93 13.28
C THR A 70 9.95 -7.08 11.79
N VAL A 71 9.19 -6.16 11.20
CA VAL A 71 8.76 -6.18 9.81
C VAL A 71 9.15 -4.86 9.17
N ASP A 72 9.91 -4.92 8.09
CA ASP A 72 10.40 -3.71 7.43
C ASP A 72 9.56 -3.33 6.21
N LEU A 73 8.75 -2.28 6.36
CA LEU A 73 7.84 -1.76 5.33
C LEU A 73 8.43 -0.54 4.60
N HIS A 74 9.69 -0.18 4.80
CA HIS A 74 10.25 0.98 4.09
C HIS A 74 10.20 0.80 2.58
N GLY A 75 9.91 1.90 1.87
CA GLY A 75 9.86 1.92 0.41
C GLY A 75 8.64 1.21 -0.21
N THR A 76 7.67 0.79 0.61
CA THR A 76 6.34 0.38 0.13
C THR A 76 5.45 1.62 -0.06
N THR A 77 4.41 1.48 -0.86
CA THR A 77 3.31 2.45 -0.89
C THR A 77 2.44 2.32 0.36
N VAL A 78 1.66 3.35 0.69
CA VAL A 78 0.73 3.31 1.83
C VAL A 78 -0.24 2.14 1.75
N ALA A 79 -0.81 1.88 0.56
CA ALA A 79 -1.76 0.78 0.36
C ALA A 79 -1.10 -0.59 0.57
N GLU A 80 0.10 -0.79 0.03
CA GLU A 80 0.87 -2.02 0.24
C GLU A 80 1.21 -2.21 1.71
N ALA A 81 1.70 -1.17 2.38
CA ALA A 81 2.11 -1.22 3.78
C ALA A 81 0.94 -1.60 4.71
N ILE A 82 -0.24 -1.02 4.50
CA ILE A 82 -1.44 -1.33 5.28
C ILE A 82 -1.87 -2.78 5.04
N THR A 83 -1.94 -3.22 3.79
CA THR A 83 -2.33 -4.60 3.46
C THR A 83 -1.38 -5.60 4.10
N ILE A 84 -0.07 -5.42 3.92
CA ILE A 84 0.95 -6.33 4.47
C ILE A 84 0.93 -6.31 6.00
N ALA A 85 0.77 -5.15 6.64
CA ALA A 85 0.71 -5.06 8.09
C ALA A 85 -0.50 -5.84 8.67
N LYS A 86 -1.66 -5.75 8.02
CA LYS A 86 -2.86 -6.50 8.42
C LYS A 86 -2.68 -8.01 8.23
N GLU A 87 -2.05 -8.43 7.13
CA GLU A 87 -1.73 -9.84 6.86
C GLU A 87 -0.81 -10.41 7.94
N VAL A 88 0.30 -9.71 8.25
CA VAL A 88 1.25 -10.15 9.28
C VAL A 88 0.58 -10.24 10.66
N LEU A 89 -0.25 -9.25 11.02
CA LEU A 89 -0.99 -9.27 12.29
C LEU A 89 -2.01 -10.40 12.37
N THR A 90 -2.60 -10.79 11.23
CA THR A 90 -3.53 -11.93 11.15
C THR A 90 -2.79 -13.25 11.32
N GLU A 91 -1.61 -13.38 10.70
CA GLU A 91 -0.81 -14.60 10.72
C GLU A 91 -0.13 -14.84 12.07
N HIS A 92 0.55 -13.82 12.60
CA HIS A 92 1.40 -13.96 13.78
C HIS A 92 0.69 -13.56 15.08
N GLY A 93 -0.38 -12.76 14.98
CA GLY A 93 -0.94 -12.06 16.13
C GLY A 93 0.03 -11.04 16.72
N ALA A 94 -0.45 -10.23 17.66
CA ALA A 94 0.44 -9.39 18.47
C ALA A 94 -0.02 -9.47 19.92
N THR A 95 0.92 -9.49 20.84
CA THR A 95 0.65 -9.41 22.29
C THR A 95 1.68 -8.50 22.95
N SER A 96 1.46 -8.14 24.22
CA SER A 96 2.46 -7.40 24.98
C SER A 96 3.77 -8.18 25.16
N ALA A 97 3.71 -9.51 25.21
CA ALA A 97 4.87 -10.38 25.33
C ALA A 97 5.57 -10.66 23.99
N GLN A 98 4.82 -10.63 22.89
CA GLN A 98 5.30 -10.81 21.51
C GLN A 98 4.76 -9.65 20.65
N PRO A 99 5.32 -8.44 20.78
CA PRO A 99 4.89 -7.31 19.98
C PRO A 99 5.38 -7.42 18.53
N ILE A 100 4.63 -6.82 17.61
CA ILE A 100 5.06 -6.66 16.21
C ILE A 100 5.51 -5.22 16.00
N LYS A 101 6.75 -5.04 15.51
CA LYS A 101 7.33 -3.74 15.16
C LYS A 101 7.33 -3.58 13.65
N PHE A 102 6.68 -2.54 13.14
CA PHE A 102 6.72 -2.17 11.73
C PHE A 102 7.67 -0.98 11.55
N ILE A 103 8.73 -1.18 10.79
CA ILE A 103 9.68 -0.13 10.39
C ILE A 103 9.13 0.53 9.13
N THR A 104 8.94 1.84 9.15
CA THR A 104 8.39 2.60 8.01
C THR A 104 9.37 3.64 7.45
N GLY A 105 10.55 3.74 8.09
CA GLY A 105 11.57 4.74 7.80
C GLY A 105 11.31 6.07 8.52
N ARG A 106 12.36 6.89 8.65
CA ARG A 106 12.31 8.16 9.40
C ARG A 106 11.65 9.32 8.65
N GLY A 107 11.19 9.12 7.41
CA GLY A 107 10.60 10.19 6.60
C GLY A 107 11.59 11.21 6.01
N ASN A 108 12.90 11.06 6.26
CA ASN A 108 13.92 12.01 5.76
C ASN A 108 14.04 12.10 4.22
N HIS A 109 13.43 11.19 3.47
CA HIS A 109 13.51 11.10 2.01
C HIS A 109 12.16 11.29 1.29
N SER A 110 11.05 11.57 2.00
CA SER A 110 9.76 11.81 1.35
C SER A 110 9.62 13.24 0.84
N VAL A 111 8.75 13.46 -0.14
CA VAL A 111 8.35 14.81 -0.57
C VAL A 111 7.80 15.54 0.66
N ASN A 112 8.36 16.72 0.96
CA ASN A 112 8.11 17.53 2.17
C ASN A 112 8.63 16.96 3.52
N ARG A 113 9.48 15.92 3.52
CA ARG A 113 10.10 15.31 4.73
C ARG A 113 9.10 14.76 5.77
N VAL A 114 7.84 14.52 5.37
CA VAL A 114 6.83 13.91 6.25
C VAL A 114 6.70 12.44 5.90
N GLY A 115 7.04 11.55 6.84
CA GLY A 115 6.82 10.11 6.68
C GLY A 115 5.32 9.80 6.67
N VAL A 116 4.75 9.48 5.51
CA VAL A 116 3.30 9.22 5.38
C VAL A 116 2.88 7.80 5.78
N LEU A 117 3.84 6.86 5.83
CA LEU A 117 3.56 5.45 6.13
C LEU A 117 3.14 5.23 7.58
N ALA A 118 3.94 5.68 8.55
CA ALA A 118 3.63 5.51 9.98
C ALA A 118 2.24 6.04 10.38
N PRO A 119 1.83 7.28 10.04
CA PRO A 119 0.51 7.78 10.41
C PRO A 119 -0.62 7.01 9.71
N ALA A 120 -0.47 6.66 8.44
CA ALA A 120 -1.50 5.94 7.70
C ALA A 120 -1.73 4.52 8.25
N ILE A 121 -0.64 3.77 8.50
CA ILE A 121 -0.74 2.42 9.06
C ILE A 121 -1.29 2.48 10.49
N LYS A 122 -0.83 3.44 11.30
CA LYS A 122 -1.36 3.64 12.66
C LYS A 122 -2.88 3.82 12.64
N MET A 123 -3.40 4.71 11.79
CA MET A 123 -4.85 4.95 11.73
C MET A 123 -5.61 3.69 11.31
N ALA A 124 -5.18 3.02 10.25
CA ALA A 124 -5.83 1.79 9.78
C ALA A 124 -5.84 0.68 10.84
N LEU A 125 -4.77 0.53 11.61
CA LEU A 125 -4.69 -0.48 12.67
C LEU A 125 -5.47 -0.08 13.93
N LEU A 126 -5.55 1.21 14.26
CA LEU A 126 -6.41 1.68 15.35
C LEU A 126 -7.89 1.46 15.03
N GLU A 127 -8.31 1.72 13.79
CA GLU A 127 -9.67 1.43 13.29
C GLU A 127 -9.99 -0.06 13.38
N ASP A 128 -9.01 -0.91 13.09
CA ASP A 128 -9.13 -2.37 13.27
C ASP A 128 -9.08 -2.81 14.75
N GLY A 129 -8.97 -1.89 15.72
CA GLY A 129 -8.99 -2.18 17.15
C GLY A 129 -7.66 -2.70 17.71
N TRP A 130 -6.53 -2.39 17.09
CA TRP A 130 -5.19 -2.71 17.61
C TRP A 130 -4.69 -1.64 18.58
N ASN A 131 -3.87 -2.05 19.56
CA ASN A 131 -3.11 -1.15 20.43
C ASN A 131 -1.77 -0.81 19.73
N VAL A 132 -1.67 0.42 19.24
CA VAL A 132 -0.55 0.89 18.41
C VAL A 132 0.16 2.08 19.06
N SER A 133 1.48 1.98 19.22
CA SER A 133 2.34 3.10 19.61
C SER A 133 3.32 3.46 18.49
N THR A 134 3.76 4.72 18.45
CA THR A 134 4.78 5.20 17.49
C THR A 134 6.16 5.28 18.14
N PHE A 135 7.20 5.15 17.34
CA PHE A 135 8.59 5.49 17.68
C PHE A 135 9.27 6.14 16.47
N ASP A 136 10.52 6.59 16.62
CA ASP A 136 11.24 7.40 15.62
C ASP A 136 11.24 6.81 14.19
N ALA A 137 11.32 5.48 14.05
CA ALA A 137 11.43 4.83 12.75
C ALA A 137 10.19 3.99 12.35
N GLY A 138 9.08 4.08 13.10
CA GLY A 138 7.88 3.33 12.76
C GLY A 138 6.84 3.19 13.88
N ILE A 139 6.17 2.03 13.91
CA ILE A 139 5.09 1.73 14.86
C ILE A 139 5.28 0.36 15.51
N VAL A 140 4.69 0.18 16.69
CA VAL A 140 4.68 -1.08 17.43
C VAL A 140 3.26 -1.43 17.82
N VAL A 141 2.86 -2.67 17.55
CA VAL A 141 1.56 -3.24 17.91
C VAL A 141 1.75 -4.21 19.07
N ARG A 142 1.00 -4.04 20.16
CA ARG A 142 1.12 -4.86 21.39
C ARG A 142 -0.11 -5.73 21.66
N GLY A 143 -0.91 -5.97 20.63
CA GLY A 143 -2.17 -6.71 20.70
C GLY A 143 -3.38 -5.81 20.55
N ARG A 144 -4.55 -6.34 20.89
CA ARG A 144 -5.82 -5.61 20.73
C ARG A 144 -5.93 -4.48 21.75
N ALA A 145 -6.57 -3.38 21.35
CA ALA A 145 -6.96 -2.34 22.28
C ALA A 145 -7.99 -2.94 23.24
N PHE A 146 -7.71 -2.94 24.54
CA PHE A 146 -8.70 -3.32 25.55
C PHE A 146 -9.83 -2.28 25.51
N GLY A 147 -11.02 -2.72 25.10
CA GLY A 147 -12.33 -2.09 25.28
C GLY A 147 -12.45 -0.59 24.97
N ARG A 148 -13.20 -0.24 23.92
CA ARG A 148 -14.26 0.75 24.16
C ARG A 148 -15.55 -0.04 24.45
N PRO A 149 -16.32 0.34 25.49
CA PRO A 149 -17.67 -0.18 25.69
C PRO A 149 -18.56 0.09 24.47
#